data_AF-A0A815LTK8-F1
#
_entry.id   AF-A0A815LTK8-F1
#
_cell.length_a   1.000
_cell.length_b   1.000
_cell.length_c   1.000
_cell.angle_alpha   90.00
_cell.angle_beta   90.00
_cell.angle_gamma   90.00
#
_symmetry.space_group_name_H-M   'P 1'
#
loop_
_entity.id
_entity.type
_entity.pdbx_description
1 polymer ?
#
loop_
_entity_poly.entity_id
_entity_poly.type
_entity_poly.pdbx_seq_one_letter_code
_entity_poly.pdbx_strand_id
1 'polypeptide(L)'
;MMPKRNKVQLAYLYFIPKPHKAGTPLRPIVSSMSMPTTGISKFLDKLIRPIFDKHARSTIIIDGVDLIHRLEAYTTNGYLKLKKYLCTFDNTDLYTMLPQEESLDILIEFLVQHGYQKVQNIPIDIIRKYVDDIFFTSNDSLESIDQMLDEGNNFHPNIKLVRQIGRSVPFLDVFIQNSNGALITSVYHEEAAESYVVPFGSDHPNHVFRNTIDTAITRAVRYSTTLSEFEEEIRQMKLMFLYNG
;
A
#
# COMPACT_ATOMS: atom_id res chain seq x y z
N MET A 1 15.97 29.26 -7.02
CA MET A 1 17.13 28.37 -6.78
C MET A 1 16.69 26.96 -7.12
N MET A 2 17.17 26.34 -8.22
CA MET A 2 16.77 24.97 -8.53
C MET A 2 17.43 24.00 -7.54
N PRO A 3 16.70 23.02 -6.97
CA PRO A 3 17.28 22.09 -6.02
C PRO A 3 18.32 21.21 -6.71
N LYS A 4 19.47 21.03 -6.06
CA LYS A 4 20.54 20.15 -6.53
C LYS A 4 20.04 18.70 -6.50
N ARG A 5 20.07 18.01 -7.65
CA ARG A 5 19.54 16.64 -7.86
C ARG A 5 20.03 15.56 -6.88
N ASN A 6 21.13 15.80 -6.16
CA ASN A 6 21.78 14.80 -5.30
C ASN A 6 21.63 15.06 -3.78
N LYS A 7 20.79 16.02 -3.36
CA LYS A 7 20.55 16.26 -1.93
C LYS A 7 19.11 15.93 -1.58
N VAL A 8 18.92 14.83 -0.86
CA VAL A 8 17.63 14.47 -0.27
C VAL A 8 17.22 15.54 0.72
N GLN A 9 16.00 16.04 0.60
CA GLN A 9 15.43 17.03 1.51
C GLN A 9 14.02 16.60 1.91
N LEU A 10 13.67 16.82 3.18
CA LEU A 10 12.31 16.59 3.68
C LEU A 10 11.31 17.47 2.93
N ALA A 11 10.10 16.94 2.72
CA ALA A 11 9.01 17.76 2.21
C ALA A 11 8.70 18.90 3.18
N TYR A 12 8.28 20.02 2.61
CA TYR A 12 7.81 21.16 3.40
C TYR A 12 6.41 21.56 2.94
N LEU A 13 5.59 21.92 3.92
CA LEU A 13 4.25 22.45 3.72
C LEU A 13 4.34 23.95 3.48
N TYR A 14 3.70 24.42 2.42
CA TYR A 14 3.52 25.85 2.17
C TYR A 14 2.09 26.12 1.70
N PHE A 15 1.70 27.39 1.69
CA PHE A 15 0.34 27.80 1.41
C PHE A 15 0.30 28.75 0.21
N ILE A 16 -0.65 28.52 -0.70
CA ILE A 16 -0.90 29.41 -1.85
C ILE A 16 -2.27 30.07 -1.67
N PRO A 17 -2.38 31.42 -1.74
CA PRO A 17 -3.67 32.09 -1.63
C PRO A 17 -4.58 31.78 -2.83
N LYS A 18 -5.88 31.66 -2.58
CA LYS A 18 -6.92 31.57 -3.62
C LYS A 18 -7.58 32.95 -3.78
N PRO A 19 -7.00 33.90 -4.56
CA PRO A 19 -7.48 35.29 -4.63
C PRO A 19 -8.88 35.43 -5.23
N HIS A 20 -9.34 34.43 -5.97
CA HIS A 20 -10.66 34.40 -6.60
C HIS A 20 -11.78 33.92 -5.66
N LYS A 21 -11.48 33.56 -4.40
CA LYS A 21 -12.48 33.13 -3.40
C LYS A 21 -12.59 34.17 -2.27
N ALA A 22 -13.81 34.43 -1.82
CA ALA A 22 -14.07 35.36 -0.71
C ALA A 22 -13.26 34.96 0.54
N GLY A 23 -12.64 35.94 1.21
CA GLY A 23 -11.75 35.70 2.35
C GLY A 23 -10.36 35.18 2.00
N THR A 24 -10.02 35.04 0.71
CA THR A 24 -8.71 34.56 0.19
C THR A 24 -8.18 33.33 0.94
N PRO A 25 -8.95 32.22 0.99
CA PRO A 25 -8.52 31.02 1.68
C PRO A 25 -7.20 30.48 1.12
N LEU A 26 -6.39 29.91 1.99
CA LEU A 26 -5.09 29.35 1.65
C LEU A 26 -5.23 27.89 1.18
N ARG A 27 -4.51 27.52 0.12
CA ARG A 27 -4.36 26.13 -0.33
C ARG A 27 -3.08 25.55 0.25
N PRO A 28 -3.14 24.55 1.16
CA PRO A 28 -1.95 23.84 1.59
C PRO A 28 -1.38 23.03 0.42
N ILE A 29 -0.06 23.09 0.24
CA ILE A 29 0.70 22.32 -0.74
C ILE A 29 1.92 21.72 -0.06
N VAL A 30 2.14 20.42 -0.25
CA VAL A 30 3.35 19.72 0.19
C VAL A 30 4.34 19.70 -0.97
N SER A 31 5.48 20.38 -0.83
CA SER A 31 6.55 20.34 -1.83
C SER A 31 7.45 19.13 -1.57
N SER A 32 7.45 18.16 -2.47
CA SER A 32 8.23 16.92 -2.39
C SER A 32 9.33 16.79 -3.47
N MET A 33 9.68 17.88 -4.18
CA MET A 33 10.53 17.82 -5.39
C MET A 33 11.89 17.11 -5.20
N SER A 34 12.45 17.14 -4.01
CA SER A 34 13.74 16.54 -3.63
C SER A 34 13.61 15.35 -2.68
N MET A 35 12.40 14.80 -2.53
CA MET A 35 12.16 13.59 -1.73
C MET A 35 12.37 12.31 -2.55
N PRO A 36 12.77 11.20 -1.90
CA PRO A 36 12.81 9.86 -2.50
C PRO A 36 11.47 9.43 -3.12
N THR A 37 10.35 9.83 -2.49
CA THR A 37 8.99 9.49 -2.92
C THR A 37 8.64 10.01 -4.31
N THR A 38 9.23 11.14 -4.74
CA THR A 38 9.03 11.67 -6.10
C THR A 38 9.58 10.72 -7.17
N GLY A 39 10.67 10.00 -6.88
CA GLY A 39 11.15 8.94 -7.76
C GLY A 39 10.08 7.85 -7.89
N ILE A 40 9.61 7.34 -6.76
CA ILE A 40 8.61 6.26 -6.71
C ILE A 40 7.34 6.66 -7.47
N SER A 41 6.81 7.86 -7.26
CA SER A 41 5.64 8.35 -8.00
C SER A 41 5.86 8.37 -9.52
N LYS A 42 7.04 8.79 -9.99
CA LYS A 42 7.37 8.77 -11.42
C LYS A 42 7.50 7.35 -11.97
N PHE A 43 8.00 6.42 -11.17
CA PHE A 43 8.06 5.01 -11.55
C PHE A 43 6.67 4.41 -11.68
N LEU A 44 5.82 4.60 -10.66
CA LEU A 44 4.43 4.16 -10.69
C LEU A 44 3.65 4.78 -11.87
N ASP A 45 3.85 6.06 -12.16
CA ASP A 45 3.29 6.70 -13.35
C ASP A 45 3.75 5.99 -14.63
N LYS A 46 5.03 5.69 -14.80
CA LYS A 46 5.52 4.93 -15.97
C LYS A 46 4.89 3.54 -16.10
N LEU A 47 4.59 2.88 -14.98
CA LEU A 47 3.95 1.57 -14.96
C LEU A 47 2.48 1.64 -15.37
N ILE A 48 1.73 2.56 -14.76
CA ILE A 48 0.27 2.64 -14.87
C ILE A 48 -0.15 3.43 -16.11
N ARG A 49 0.64 4.43 -16.54
CA ARG A 49 0.28 5.36 -17.62
C ARG A 49 -0.10 4.67 -18.94
N PRO A 50 0.63 3.66 -19.45
CA PRO A 50 0.24 2.99 -20.70
C PRO A 50 -1.11 2.28 -20.58
N ILE A 51 -1.40 1.69 -19.41
CA ILE A 51 -2.66 1.00 -19.14
C ILE A 51 -3.80 2.03 -19.08
N PHE A 52 -3.57 3.12 -18.34
CA PHE A 52 -4.50 4.24 -18.27
C PHE A 52 -4.79 4.82 -19.66
N ASP A 53 -3.75 5.07 -20.46
CA ASP A 53 -3.90 5.69 -21.78
C ASP A 53 -4.68 4.79 -22.75
N LYS A 54 -4.56 3.47 -22.61
CA LYS A 54 -5.29 2.50 -23.42
C LYS A 54 -6.77 2.40 -23.06
N HIS A 55 -7.11 2.47 -21.77
CA HIS A 55 -8.46 2.11 -21.29
C HIS A 55 -9.30 3.29 -20.80
N ALA A 56 -8.67 4.37 -20.33
CA ALA A 56 -9.35 5.49 -19.67
C ALA A 56 -9.04 6.87 -20.28
N ARG A 57 -8.10 6.99 -21.23
CA ARG A 57 -7.75 8.27 -21.86
C ARG A 57 -8.94 9.04 -22.43
N SER A 58 -9.92 8.32 -22.98
CA SER A 58 -11.10 8.91 -23.61
C SER A 58 -12.00 9.65 -22.61
N THR A 59 -11.96 9.29 -21.32
CA THR A 59 -12.80 9.89 -20.28
C THR A 59 -12.22 11.18 -19.70
N ILE A 60 -10.95 11.49 -19.98
CA ILE A 60 -10.25 12.67 -19.48
C ILE A 60 -10.05 13.71 -20.59
N ILE A 61 -10.32 14.96 -20.23
CA ILE A 61 -9.96 16.16 -21.00
C ILE A 61 -8.60 16.65 -20.50
N ILE A 62 -7.62 16.84 -21.38
CA ILE A 62 -6.27 17.29 -20.98
C ILE A 62 -6.24 18.79 -20.71
N ASP A 63 -6.81 19.58 -21.63
CA ASP A 63 -6.75 21.02 -21.60
C ASP A 63 -7.96 21.65 -22.33
N GLY A 64 -7.99 22.97 -22.38
CA GLY A 64 -9.06 23.72 -23.05
C GLY A 64 -9.12 23.49 -24.56
N VAL A 65 -7.99 23.20 -25.22
CA VAL A 65 -7.94 22.95 -26.67
C VAL A 65 -8.50 21.57 -26.99
N ASP A 66 -8.13 20.53 -26.22
CA ASP A 66 -8.72 19.18 -26.29
C ASP A 66 -10.23 19.24 -26.07
N LEU A 67 -10.69 20.04 -25.09
CA LEU A 67 -12.12 20.23 -24.86
C LEU A 67 -12.84 20.82 -26.08
N ILE A 68 -12.29 21.89 -26.67
CA ILE A 68 -12.90 22.56 -27.84
C ILE A 68 -13.02 21.58 -29.00
N HIS A 69 -11.95 20.89 -29.38
CA HIS A 69 -11.98 19.93 -30.48
C HIS A 69 -13.01 18.80 -30.24
N ARG A 70 -13.14 18.33 -29.00
CA ARG A 70 -14.15 17.30 -28.65
C ARG A 70 -15.57 17.85 -28.73
N LEU A 71 -15.81 19.08 -28.32
CA LEU A 71 -17.13 19.73 -28.42
C LEU A 71 -17.51 20.03 -29.87
N GLU A 72 -16.54 20.38 -30.71
CA GLU A 72 -16.74 20.54 -32.16
C GLU A 72 -17.13 19.20 -32.78
N ALA A 73 -16.37 18.13 -32.52
CA ALA A 73 -16.72 16.78 -32.97
C ALA A 73 -18.11 16.34 -32.45
N TYR A 74 -18.44 16.66 -31.19
CA TYR A 74 -19.74 16.38 -30.60
C TYR A 74 -20.88 17.08 -31.35
N THR A 75 -20.64 18.32 -31.77
CA THR A 75 -21.59 19.12 -32.56
C THR A 75 -21.71 18.58 -33.98
N THR A 76 -20.59 18.34 -34.68
CA THR A 76 -20.55 17.84 -36.05
C THR A 76 -21.20 16.46 -36.19
N ASN A 77 -21.06 15.60 -35.17
CA ASN A 77 -21.72 14.29 -35.13
C ASN A 77 -23.22 14.38 -34.75
N GLY A 78 -23.78 15.59 -34.60
CA GLY A 78 -25.21 15.80 -34.34
C GLY A 78 -25.65 15.48 -32.91
N TYR A 79 -24.72 15.30 -31.97
CA TYR A 79 -25.09 14.97 -30.59
C TYR A 79 -25.61 16.18 -29.81
N LEU A 80 -25.24 17.41 -30.18
CA LEU A 80 -25.73 18.63 -29.55
C LEU A 80 -27.11 19.01 -30.11
N LYS A 81 -28.16 18.88 -29.28
CA LYS A 81 -29.55 19.21 -29.64
C LYS A 81 -29.95 20.58 -29.09
N LEU A 82 -30.92 21.24 -29.72
CA LEU A 82 -31.41 22.60 -29.40
C LEU A 82 -31.78 22.85 -27.92
N LYS A 83 -32.15 21.82 -27.16
CA LYS A 83 -32.59 21.93 -25.75
C LYS A 83 -31.65 21.24 -24.76
N LYS A 84 -30.38 21.01 -25.12
CA LYS A 84 -29.41 20.43 -24.18
C LYS A 84 -28.84 21.51 -23.25
N TYR A 85 -28.86 21.22 -21.96
CA TYR A 85 -28.20 22.03 -20.94
C TYR A 85 -26.73 21.67 -20.83
N LEU A 86 -25.89 22.67 -20.53
CA LEU A 86 -24.50 22.49 -20.17
C LEU A 86 -24.41 22.53 -18.64
N CYS A 87 -23.86 21.50 -18.03
CA CYS A 87 -23.72 21.39 -16.58
C CYS A 87 -22.25 21.31 -16.21
N THR A 88 -21.86 22.03 -15.16
CA THR A 88 -20.54 21.93 -14.54
C THR A 88 -20.72 21.76 -13.04
N PHE A 89 -19.83 21.02 -12.39
CA PHE A 89 -19.80 20.84 -10.95
C PHE A 89 -18.34 20.84 -10.50
N ASP A 90 -18.09 21.38 -9.31
CA ASP A 90 -16.76 21.42 -8.69
C ASP A 90 -16.77 20.50 -7.46
N ASN A 91 -15.73 19.68 -7.31
CA ASN A 91 -15.58 18.83 -6.13
C ASN A 91 -14.83 19.63 -5.06
N THR A 92 -15.48 19.86 -3.92
CA THR A 92 -14.82 20.44 -2.75
C THR A 92 -13.83 19.44 -2.16
N ASP A 93 -12.54 19.75 -2.27
CA ASP A 93 -11.44 19.05 -1.60
C ASP A 93 -11.22 17.58 -1.99
N LEU A 94 -11.34 17.29 -3.29
CA LEU A 94 -11.14 15.96 -3.90
C LEU A 94 -9.91 15.20 -3.36
N TYR A 95 -8.75 15.86 -3.31
CA TYR A 95 -7.49 15.20 -2.94
C TYR A 95 -7.39 14.81 -1.46
N THR A 96 -8.02 15.57 -0.56
CA THR A 96 -7.99 15.25 0.88
C THR A 96 -9.08 14.26 1.28
N MET A 97 -10.11 14.11 0.45
CA MET A 97 -11.25 13.23 0.71
C MET A 97 -11.19 11.92 -0.09
N LEU A 98 -10.10 11.67 -0.83
CA LEU A 98 -9.94 10.44 -1.60
C LEU A 98 -9.62 9.28 -0.64
N PRO A 99 -10.49 8.27 -0.56
CA PRO A 99 -10.31 7.19 0.40
C PRO A 99 -9.23 6.22 -0.13
N GLN A 100 -8.11 6.12 0.59
CA GLN A 100 -6.86 5.58 0.05
C GLN A 100 -6.92 4.07 -0.19
N GLU A 101 -7.51 3.31 0.73
CA GLU A 101 -7.59 1.86 0.63
C GLU A 101 -8.54 1.46 -0.50
N GLU A 102 -9.72 2.08 -0.57
CA GLU A 102 -10.71 1.84 -1.62
C GLU A 102 -10.16 2.22 -2.99
N SER A 103 -9.33 3.26 -3.08
CA SER A 103 -8.69 3.66 -4.34
C SER A 103 -7.68 2.61 -4.84
N LEU A 104 -6.98 1.93 -3.93
CA LEU A 104 -6.07 0.83 -4.28
C LEU A 104 -6.86 -0.41 -4.72
N ASP A 105 -7.94 -0.75 -4.01
CA ASP A 105 -8.80 -1.87 -4.38
C ASP A 105 -9.42 -1.66 -5.77
N ILE A 106 -9.96 -0.47 -6.05
CA ILE A 106 -10.49 -0.11 -7.37
C ILE A 106 -9.41 -0.22 -8.46
N LEU A 107 -8.17 0.18 -8.18
CA LEU A 107 -7.06 0.06 -9.12
C LEU A 107 -6.73 -1.41 -9.41
N ILE A 108 -6.68 -2.26 -8.38
CA ILE A 108 -6.42 -3.70 -8.51
C ILE A 108 -7.55 -4.35 -9.33
N GLU A 109 -8.81 -4.08 -8.97
CA GLU A 109 -9.98 -4.57 -9.71
C GLU A 109 -9.94 -4.15 -11.18
N PHE A 110 -9.61 -2.88 -11.45
CA PHE A 110 -9.47 -2.37 -12.80
C PHE A 110 -8.38 -3.10 -13.59
N LEU A 111 -7.23 -3.38 -12.98
CA LEU A 111 -6.12 -4.10 -13.63
C LEU A 111 -6.51 -5.54 -13.94
N VAL A 112 -7.10 -6.24 -12.97
CA VAL A 112 -7.57 -7.63 -13.12
C VAL A 112 -8.65 -7.73 -14.20
N GLN A 113 -9.64 -6.82 -14.20
CA GLN A 113 -10.73 -6.78 -15.18
C GLN A 113 -10.22 -6.63 -16.61
N HIS A 114 -9.12 -5.91 -16.81
CA HIS A 114 -8.51 -5.70 -18.13
C HIS A 114 -7.41 -6.74 -18.47
N GLY A 115 -7.30 -7.82 -17.69
CA GLY A 115 -6.42 -8.95 -17.95
C GLY A 115 -4.95 -8.70 -17.58
N TYR A 116 -4.65 -7.64 -16.83
CA TYR A 116 -3.31 -7.44 -16.29
C TYR A 116 -3.20 -8.25 -15.00
N GLN A 117 -2.38 -9.31 -15.04
CA GLN A 117 -1.91 -10.04 -13.86
C GLN A 117 -0.54 -9.53 -13.40
N LYS A 118 0.20 -8.87 -14.31
CA LYS A 118 1.50 -8.26 -14.02
C LYS A 118 1.63 -6.89 -14.66
N VAL A 119 2.36 -5.97 -14.03
CA VAL A 119 2.80 -4.71 -14.64
C VAL A 119 4.32 -4.68 -14.65
N GLN A 120 4.94 -4.70 -15.85
CA GLN A 120 6.40 -4.80 -16.04
C GLN A 120 7.05 -5.86 -15.14
N ASN A 121 6.54 -7.10 -15.21
CA ASN A 121 6.97 -8.27 -14.42
C ASN A 121 6.64 -8.25 -12.92
N ILE A 122 6.00 -7.20 -12.39
CA ILE A 122 5.52 -7.19 -11.01
C ILE A 122 4.14 -7.85 -10.96
N PRO A 123 3.97 -8.99 -10.25
CA PRO A 123 2.66 -9.61 -10.08
C PRO A 123 1.74 -8.74 -9.22
N ILE A 124 0.50 -8.61 -9.68
CA ILE A 124 -0.56 -7.84 -9.01
C ILE A 124 -1.30 -8.75 -8.00
N ASP A 125 -1.09 -10.05 -8.14
CA ASP A 125 -1.59 -11.17 -7.35
C ASP A 125 -1.24 -10.95 -5.86
N ILE A 126 -2.10 -10.20 -5.18
CA ILE A 126 -2.09 -10.02 -3.72
C ILE A 126 -0.87 -9.22 -3.22
N ILE A 127 -0.58 -8.05 -3.80
CA ILE A 127 0.23 -7.05 -3.08
C ILE A 127 -0.62 -6.52 -1.92
N ARG A 128 -0.36 -7.01 -0.70
CA ARG A 128 -0.93 -6.48 0.53
C ARG A 128 0.15 -5.71 1.26
N LYS A 129 -0.06 -4.40 1.40
CA LYS A 129 0.82 -3.52 2.15
C LYS A 129 0.28 -3.38 3.57
N TYR A 130 1.10 -3.68 4.57
CA TYR A 130 0.85 -3.31 5.95
C TYR A 130 1.89 -2.29 6.40
N VAL A 131 1.50 -1.01 6.45
CA VAL A 131 2.39 0.11 6.78
C VAL A 131 3.68 0.09 5.96
N ASP A 132 4.80 -0.41 6.49
CA ASP A 132 6.09 -0.45 5.81
C ASP A 132 6.40 -1.83 5.19
N ASP A 133 5.66 -2.87 5.56
CA ASP A 133 5.86 -4.26 5.14
C ASP A 133 4.99 -4.62 3.94
N ILE A 134 5.59 -5.35 2.99
CA ILE A 134 4.93 -5.77 1.75
C ILE A 134 4.93 -7.29 1.69
N PHE A 135 3.73 -7.87 1.58
CA PHE A 135 3.53 -9.28 1.29
C PHE A 135 2.96 -9.43 -0.12
N PHE A 136 3.50 -10.35 -0.91
CA PHE A 136 2.94 -10.75 -2.20
C PHE A 136 3.21 -12.23 -2.48
N THR A 137 2.38 -12.85 -3.32
CA THR A 137 2.60 -14.22 -3.81
C THR A 137 2.91 -14.18 -5.31
N SER A 138 3.71 -15.14 -5.78
CA SER A 138 4.02 -15.27 -7.19
C SER A 138 4.23 -16.73 -7.55
N ASN A 139 3.80 -17.10 -8.77
CA ASN A 139 4.04 -18.40 -9.37
C ASN A 139 5.30 -18.41 -10.27
N ASP A 140 6.06 -17.32 -10.29
CA ASP A 140 7.28 -17.19 -11.10
C ASP A 140 8.48 -17.96 -10.52
N SER A 141 9.51 -18.14 -11.34
CA SER A 141 10.79 -18.68 -10.87
C SER A 141 11.45 -17.76 -9.85
N LEU A 142 12.18 -18.34 -8.89
CA LEU A 142 12.93 -17.60 -7.88
C LEU A 142 13.88 -16.58 -8.53
N GLU A 143 14.54 -16.95 -9.64
CA GLU A 143 15.44 -16.07 -10.39
C GLU A 143 14.73 -14.81 -10.91
N SER A 144 13.51 -14.95 -11.43
CA SER A 144 12.73 -13.81 -11.92
C SER A 144 12.31 -12.88 -10.80
N ILE A 145 11.97 -13.44 -9.63
CA ILE A 145 11.59 -12.67 -8.44
C ILE A 145 12.81 -11.93 -7.88
N ASP A 146 13.95 -12.59 -7.78
CA ASP A 146 15.20 -11.98 -7.34
C ASP A 146 15.62 -10.83 -8.25
N GLN A 147 15.54 -11.01 -9.57
CA GLN A 147 15.82 -9.95 -10.54
C GLN A 147 14.89 -8.74 -10.33
N MET A 148 13.59 -8.96 -10.20
CA MET A 148 12.61 -7.89 -9.96
C MET A 148 12.93 -7.12 -8.66
N LEU A 149 13.29 -7.83 -7.58
CA LEU A 149 13.63 -7.21 -6.31
C LEU A 149 14.98 -6.48 -6.35
N ASP A 150 15.95 -6.97 -7.13
CA ASP A 150 17.21 -6.28 -7.38
C ASP A 150 17.03 -4.98 -8.15
N GLU A 151 16.18 -4.98 -9.18
CA GLU A 151 15.78 -3.78 -9.90
C GLU A 151 15.11 -2.77 -8.95
N GLY A 152 14.23 -3.23 -8.06
CA GLY A 152 13.63 -2.41 -7.00
C GLY A 152 14.65 -1.81 -6.04
N ASN A 153 15.64 -2.61 -5.59
CA ASN A 153 16.72 -2.18 -4.70
C ASN A 153 17.68 -1.16 -5.32
N ASN A 154 17.79 -1.16 -6.64
CA ASN A 154 18.59 -0.22 -7.41
C ASN A 154 17.85 1.10 -7.71
N PHE A 155 16.55 1.16 -7.41
CA PHE A 155 15.72 2.32 -7.73
C PHE A 155 16.12 3.59 -6.97
N HIS A 156 16.52 3.47 -5.70
CA HIS A 156 16.90 4.63 -4.89
C HIS A 156 18.07 4.28 -3.93
N PRO A 157 19.08 5.14 -3.77
CA PRO A 157 20.26 4.85 -2.95
C PRO A 157 19.92 4.61 -1.47
N ASN A 158 18.89 5.27 -0.95
CA ASN A 158 18.52 5.23 0.47
C ASN A 158 17.33 4.33 0.80
N ILE A 159 16.69 3.68 -0.18
CA ILE A 159 15.57 2.77 0.07
C ILE A 159 16.06 1.38 -0.30
N LYS A 160 16.08 0.47 0.68
CA LYS A 160 16.52 -0.91 0.51
C LYS A 160 15.41 -1.85 0.97
N LEU A 161 15.03 -2.73 0.08
CA LEU A 161 14.11 -3.84 0.30
C LEU A 161 14.93 -4.99 0.92
N VAL A 162 14.61 -5.33 2.17
CA VAL A 162 15.04 -6.58 2.78
C VAL A 162 14.08 -7.66 2.31
N ARG A 163 14.61 -8.75 1.75
CA ARG A 163 13.79 -9.82 1.17
C ARG A 163 13.98 -11.13 1.93
N GLN A 164 12.87 -11.81 2.18
CA GLN A 164 12.84 -13.21 2.56
C GLN A 164 11.93 -13.92 1.55
N ILE A 165 12.50 -14.87 0.80
CA ILE A 165 11.80 -15.60 -0.24
C ILE A 165 11.82 -17.08 0.13
N GLY A 166 10.65 -17.70 0.15
CA GLY A 166 10.53 -19.10 0.47
C GLY A 166 9.10 -19.60 0.32
N ARG A 167 8.95 -20.92 0.45
CA ARG A 167 7.62 -21.53 0.62
C ARG A 167 7.07 -21.34 2.02
N SER A 168 7.92 -20.90 2.94
CA SER A 168 7.59 -20.52 4.31
C SER A 168 8.26 -19.19 4.62
N VAL A 169 7.50 -18.19 5.05
CA VAL A 169 8.01 -16.85 5.36
C VAL A 169 7.27 -16.27 6.56
N PRO A 170 7.97 -15.58 7.47
CA PRO A 170 7.33 -14.73 8.46
C PRO A 170 6.83 -13.43 7.82
N PHE A 171 5.67 -12.95 8.26
CA PHE A 171 5.14 -11.65 7.95
C PHE A 171 4.39 -11.10 9.17
N LEU A 172 4.91 -10.01 9.76
CA LEU A 172 4.47 -9.51 11.07
C LEU A 172 4.54 -10.62 12.13
N ASP A 173 3.49 -10.77 12.94
CA ASP A 173 3.36 -11.78 13.99
C ASP A 173 2.94 -13.17 13.46
N VAL A 174 2.88 -13.38 12.13
CA VAL A 174 2.36 -14.60 11.50
C VAL A 174 3.45 -15.30 10.70
N PHE A 175 3.62 -16.59 10.94
CA PHE A 175 4.43 -17.47 10.10
C PHE A 175 3.52 -18.12 9.07
N ILE A 176 3.84 -17.96 7.79
CA ILE A 176 3.01 -18.41 6.67
C ILE A 176 3.75 -19.50 5.90
N GLN A 177 3.13 -20.66 5.73
CA GLN A 177 3.68 -21.78 4.97
C GLN A 177 2.71 -22.26 3.89
N ASN A 178 3.23 -22.44 2.67
CA ASN A 178 2.51 -23.07 1.58
C ASN A 178 2.77 -24.58 1.58
N SER A 179 1.79 -25.34 2.05
CA SER A 179 1.78 -26.80 2.04
C SER A 179 0.99 -27.31 0.83
N ASN A 180 1.68 -27.35 -0.33
CA ASN A 180 1.13 -27.87 -1.60
C ASN A 180 -0.19 -27.22 -2.04
N GLY A 181 -0.30 -25.89 -1.91
CA GLY A 181 -1.48 -25.11 -2.29
C GLY A 181 -2.45 -24.83 -1.15
N ALA A 182 -2.25 -25.42 0.03
CA ALA A 182 -2.94 -25.02 1.26
C ALA A 182 -2.02 -24.11 2.08
N LEU A 183 -2.53 -22.95 2.48
CA LEU A 183 -1.82 -22.08 3.42
C LEU A 183 -2.03 -22.61 4.84
N ILE A 184 -0.91 -22.82 5.52
CA ILE A 184 -0.86 -23.13 6.93
C ILE A 184 -0.19 -21.94 7.62
N THR A 185 -0.83 -21.43 8.66
CA THR A 185 -0.32 -20.29 9.43
C THR A 185 -0.15 -20.64 10.91
N SER A 186 0.85 -20.03 11.53
CA SER A 186 1.13 -20.13 12.97
C SER A 186 1.65 -18.80 13.51
N VAL A 187 1.80 -18.68 14.83
CA VAL A 187 2.39 -17.49 15.45
C VAL A 187 3.89 -17.48 15.18
N TYR A 188 4.39 -16.37 14.64
CA TYR A 188 5.83 -16.20 14.45
C TYR A 188 6.48 -15.63 15.71
N HIS A 189 7.57 -16.26 16.14
CA HIS A 189 8.44 -15.76 17.19
C HIS A 189 9.82 -15.52 16.61
N GLU A 190 10.30 -14.28 16.64
CA GLU A 190 11.63 -13.94 16.18
C GLU A 190 12.66 -14.51 17.15
N GLU A 191 13.62 -15.31 16.66
CA GLU A 191 14.62 -15.99 17.50
C GLU A 191 15.48 -15.02 18.33
N ALA A 192 15.63 -13.77 17.86
CA ALA A 192 16.36 -12.72 18.54
C ALA A 192 15.51 -11.90 19.53
N ALA A 193 14.19 -12.06 19.53
CA ALA A 193 13.31 -11.34 20.44
C ALA A 193 13.29 -12.05 21.81
N GLU A 194 13.86 -11.38 22.82
CA GLU A 194 13.70 -11.83 24.20
C GLU A 194 12.20 -11.79 24.56
N SER A 195 11.67 -12.92 25.02
CA SER A 195 10.25 -13.06 25.38
C SER A 195 9.93 -12.41 26.72
N TYR A 196 10.16 -11.10 26.82
CA TYR A 196 9.84 -10.33 28.03
C TYR A 196 8.34 -10.13 28.13
N VAL A 197 7.80 -10.67 29.22
CA VAL A 197 6.44 -10.41 29.65
C VAL A 197 6.50 -9.55 30.89
N VAL A 198 5.45 -8.77 31.13
CA VAL A 198 5.29 -8.02 32.38
C VAL A 198 5.42 -8.99 33.57
N PRO A 199 6.42 -8.83 34.47
CA PRO A 199 6.64 -9.76 35.58
C PRO A 199 5.44 -9.75 36.54
N PHE A 200 4.97 -10.91 37.00
CA PHE A 200 3.76 -10.97 37.83
C PHE A 200 3.88 -10.18 39.14
N GLY A 201 5.08 -10.07 39.69
CA GLY A 201 5.36 -9.30 40.91
C GLY A 201 5.46 -7.78 40.73
N SER A 202 5.24 -7.26 39.52
CA SER A 202 5.27 -5.81 39.26
C SER A 202 3.99 -5.12 39.75
N ASP A 203 4.07 -3.83 40.08
CA ASP A 203 2.94 -3.01 40.55
C ASP A 203 1.99 -2.57 39.42
N HIS A 204 1.76 -3.45 38.46
CA HIS A 204 0.83 -3.21 37.37
C HIS A 204 -0.59 -3.64 37.75
N PRO A 205 -1.64 -2.96 37.25
CA PRO A 205 -3.00 -3.38 37.50
C PRO A 205 -3.30 -4.81 37.01
N ASN A 206 -4.12 -5.55 37.75
CA ASN A 206 -4.52 -6.94 37.41
C ASN A 206 -5.01 -7.14 35.97
N HIS A 207 -5.62 -6.12 35.36
CA HIS A 207 -6.12 -6.21 33.98
C HIS A 207 -4.98 -6.27 32.95
N VAL A 208 -3.79 -5.71 33.24
CA VAL A 208 -2.63 -5.76 32.33
C VAL A 208 -2.14 -7.20 32.17
N PHE A 209 -2.04 -7.94 33.28
CA PHE A 209 -1.66 -9.35 33.27
C PHE A 209 -2.68 -10.22 32.53
N ARG A 210 -3.97 -10.03 32.84
CA ARG A 210 -5.06 -10.75 32.15
C ARG A 210 -5.06 -10.46 30.66
N ASN A 211 -4.98 -9.18 30.27
CA ASN A 211 -4.95 -8.79 28.87
C ASN A 211 -3.74 -9.37 28.13
N THR A 212 -2.60 -9.52 28.79
CA THR A 212 -1.40 -10.12 28.17
C THR A 212 -1.66 -11.59 27.81
N ILE A 213 -2.24 -12.36 28.74
CA ILE A 213 -2.64 -13.76 28.51
C ILE A 213 -3.74 -13.83 27.46
N ASP A 214 -4.80 -13.03 27.62
CA ASP A 214 -5.96 -13.03 26.72
C ASP A 214 -5.56 -12.66 25.29
N THR A 215 -4.67 -11.68 25.12
CA THR A 215 -4.15 -11.28 23.81
C THR A 215 -3.32 -12.39 23.19
N ALA A 216 -2.43 -13.02 23.97
CA ALA A 216 -1.59 -14.11 23.49
C ALA A 216 -2.42 -15.35 23.07
N ILE A 217 -3.42 -15.73 23.87
CA ILE A 217 -4.35 -16.83 23.53
C ILE A 217 -5.18 -16.45 22.31
N THR A 218 -5.75 -15.24 22.27
CA THR A 218 -6.53 -14.78 21.13
C THR A 218 -5.70 -14.80 19.84
N ARG A 219 -4.43 -14.40 19.92
CA ARG A 219 -3.47 -14.47 18.82
C ARG A 219 -3.22 -15.91 18.38
N ALA A 220 -2.94 -16.80 19.32
CA ALA A 220 -2.74 -18.22 19.06
C ALA A 220 -3.93 -18.84 18.33
N VAL A 221 -5.16 -18.55 18.78
CA VAL A 221 -6.40 -19.05 18.18
C VAL A 221 -6.60 -18.48 16.77
N ARG A 222 -6.31 -17.19 16.56
CA ARG A 222 -6.53 -16.53 15.26
C ARG A 222 -5.51 -16.91 14.20
N TYR A 223 -4.25 -17.12 14.60
CA TYR A 223 -3.16 -17.32 13.66
C TYR A 223 -2.88 -18.79 13.38
N SER A 224 -3.25 -19.71 14.26
CA SER A 224 -3.01 -21.14 14.05
C SER A 224 -4.06 -21.74 13.12
N THR A 225 -3.63 -22.31 11.99
CA THR A 225 -4.53 -23.00 11.07
C THR A 225 -4.84 -24.41 11.58
N THR A 226 -3.86 -25.10 12.15
CA THR A 226 -4.02 -26.48 12.65
C THR A 226 -4.02 -26.54 14.18
N LEU A 227 -4.66 -27.58 14.73
CA LEU A 227 -4.66 -27.84 16.17
C LEU A 227 -3.24 -28.07 16.70
N SER A 228 -2.38 -28.74 15.93
CA SER A 228 -0.99 -29.00 16.32
C SER A 228 -0.19 -27.71 16.51
N GLU A 229 -0.39 -26.71 15.65
CA GLU A 229 0.28 -25.41 15.77
C GLU A 229 -0.23 -24.63 16.97
N PHE A 230 -1.54 -24.68 17.20
CA PHE A 230 -2.13 -24.07 18.38
C PHE A 230 -1.58 -24.70 19.67
N GLU A 231 -1.51 -26.02 19.75
CA GLU A 231 -0.98 -26.74 20.92
C GLU A 231 0.50 -26.40 21.18
N GLU A 232 1.30 -26.28 20.12
CA GLU A 232 2.69 -25.85 20.24
C GLU A 232 2.80 -24.40 20.73
N GLU A 233 1.97 -23.49 20.23
CA GLU A 233 1.94 -22.10 20.71
C GLU A 233 1.52 -22.02 22.18
N ILE A 234 0.51 -22.81 22.62
CA ILE A 234 0.16 -22.92 24.04
C ILE A 234 1.35 -23.42 24.86
N ARG A 235 2.15 -24.36 24.35
CA ARG A 235 3.34 -24.88 25.02
C ARG A 235 4.41 -23.79 25.16
N GLN A 236 4.67 -23.03 24.10
CA GLN A 236 5.61 -21.90 24.11
C GLN A 236 5.17 -20.80 25.07
N MET A 237 3.89 -20.42 25.05
CA MET A 237 3.34 -19.44 26.00
C MET A 237 3.50 -19.90 27.44
N LYS A 238 3.20 -21.17 27.76
CA LYS A 238 3.40 -21.72 29.11
C LYS A 238 4.86 -21.61 29.55
N LEU A 239 5.80 -21.97 28.68
CA LEU A 239 7.23 -21.83 28.97
C LEU A 239 7.59 -20.35 29.21
N MET A 240 7.18 -19.46 28.32
CA MET A 240 7.41 -18.02 28.45
C MET A 240 6.90 -17.46 29.79
N PHE A 241 5.67 -17.78 30.20
CA PHE A 241 5.13 -17.32 31.48
C PHE A 241 5.85 -17.95 32.67
N LEU A 242 6.24 -19.22 32.61
CA LEU A 242 7.02 -19.88 33.66
C LEU A 242 8.42 -19.26 33.85
N TYR A 243 9.06 -18.82 32.77
CA TYR A 243 10.38 -18.17 32.84
C TYR A 243 10.30 -16.73 33.38
N ASN A 244 9.17 -16.04 33.21
CA ASN A 244 9.02 -14.64 33.62
C ASN A 244 8.48 -14.46 35.07
N GLY A 245 8.16 -15.55 35.76
CA GLY A 245 7.75 -15.57 37.18
C GLY A 245 6.25 -15.41 37.37
#